data_AF-A0A642UTJ5-F1
#
_entry.id   AF-A0A642UTJ5-F1
#
_cell.length_a   1.000
_cell.length_b   1.000
_cell.length_c   1.000
_cell.angle_alpha   90.00
_cell.angle_beta   90.00
_cell.angle_gamma   90.00
#
_symmetry.space_group_name_H-M   'P 1'
#
loop_
_entity.id
_entity.type
_entity.pdbx_description
1 polymer ?
#
loop_
_entity_poly.entity_id
_entity_poly.type
_entity_poly.pdbx_seq_one_letter_code
_entity_poly.pdbx_strand_id
1 'polypeptide(L)'
;MSLWKADYLEAKYKGMTPRFSHTKKLLRSKNVPKKLSGLKDTDVDDMILSYKRDEFEKKWHSGNRKLTKSLAVYKDDDMIVDRTLLRVSKLTKLLLNALQGSQRKDPPAWVSDKVRDIILNQTECHPSTFFKSHADDKDKSAFVSKVWNAKTMKKTLAEIEWSFRMIRGNITIIERRKHARDMGTSESDIHSESEESEENDDNNHYNEFAGMVASGSDDDDEDSAEDSFFKGGSDTDQEDQKYNLPELIGGYASLSEDEEPENSKTEKKNRRGQRARQRIWKKKFGSEAKHVKSQREQEASERRQRQLEYEERCRKREQKAREEEERKKDNPNYIPLKEKKEAVHPSWEAKRKAQEQLSKVEFTGKKIKFD
;
A
#
# COMPACT_ATOMS: atom_id res chain seq x y z
N MET A 1 8.36 -12.65 14.84
CA MET A 1 7.01 -12.75 14.26
C MET A 1 6.05 -13.31 15.30
N SER A 2 5.92 -12.64 16.44
CA SER A 2 4.92 -12.97 17.47
C SER A 2 3.77 -11.95 17.47
N LEU A 3 3.92 -10.83 16.76
CA LEU A 3 2.99 -9.71 16.78
C LEU A 3 1.57 -10.07 16.31
N TRP A 4 1.42 -10.98 15.35
CA TRP A 4 0.09 -11.44 14.92
C TRP A 4 -0.66 -12.18 16.04
N LYS A 5 0.05 -12.81 16.99
CA LYS A 5 -0.58 -13.47 18.15
C LYS A 5 -1.15 -12.43 19.11
N ALA A 6 -0.38 -11.37 19.38
CA ALA A 6 -0.88 -10.23 20.16
C ALA A 6 -2.08 -9.59 19.45
N ASP A 7 -2.00 -9.39 18.13
CA ASP A 7 -3.09 -8.86 17.30
C ASP A 7 -4.37 -9.71 17.36
N TYR A 8 -4.22 -11.03 17.29
CA TYR A 8 -5.34 -11.95 17.43
C TYR A 8 -6.00 -11.86 18.80
N LEU A 9 -5.21 -11.85 19.88
CA LEU A 9 -5.73 -11.76 21.25
C LEU A 9 -6.44 -10.43 21.48
N GLU A 10 -5.84 -9.33 21.00
CA GLU A 10 -6.44 -8.00 21.06
C GLU A 10 -7.75 -7.90 20.29
N ALA A 11 -7.80 -8.45 19.08
CA ALA A 11 -9.02 -8.39 18.28
C ALA A 11 -10.13 -9.28 18.85
N LYS A 12 -9.77 -10.45 19.39
CA LYS A 12 -10.75 -11.40 19.92
C LYS A 12 -11.31 -11.03 21.28
N TYR A 13 -10.45 -10.61 22.22
CA TYR A 13 -10.85 -10.40 23.62
C TYR A 13 -11.06 -8.92 23.96
N LYS A 14 -10.42 -7.99 23.23
CA LYS A 14 -10.56 -6.53 23.46
C LYS A 14 -11.36 -5.80 22.38
N GLY A 15 -11.87 -6.52 21.37
CA GLY A 15 -12.67 -5.95 20.28
C GLY A 15 -11.91 -4.97 19.37
N MET A 16 -10.57 -5.01 19.35
CA MET A 16 -9.79 -4.11 18.50
C MET A 16 -9.82 -4.55 17.03
N THR A 17 -9.74 -3.58 16.11
CA THR A 17 -9.66 -3.88 14.67
C THR A 17 -8.37 -4.63 14.34
N PRO A 18 -8.43 -5.80 13.69
CA PRO A 18 -7.24 -6.59 13.36
C PRO A 18 -6.33 -5.87 12.36
N ARG A 19 -5.03 -5.79 12.69
CA ARG A 19 -4.01 -5.13 11.86
C ARG A 19 -3.58 -5.98 10.67
N PHE A 20 -3.50 -7.30 10.83
CA PHE A 20 -3.00 -8.20 9.78
C PHE A 20 -4.12 -8.96 9.08
N SER A 21 -4.01 -9.11 7.76
CA SER A 21 -4.91 -9.95 6.97
C SER A 21 -4.95 -11.41 7.46
N HIS A 22 -3.82 -11.92 7.95
CA HIS A 22 -3.75 -13.24 8.58
C HIS A 22 -4.61 -13.32 9.85
N THR A 23 -4.60 -12.29 10.70
CA THR A 23 -5.45 -12.20 11.89
C THR A 23 -6.92 -12.17 11.50
N LYS A 24 -7.30 -11.38 10.48
CA LYS A 24 -8.67 -11.35 9.93
C LYS A 24 -9.13 -12.76 9.51
N LYS A 25 -8.29 -13.49 8.78
CA LYS A 25 -8.57 -14.87 8.37
C LYS A 25 -8.71 -15.82 9.56
N LEU A 26 -7.86 -15.66 10.59
CA LEU A 26 -7.91 -16.49 11.79
C LEU A 26 -9.15 -16.24 12.65
N LEU A 27 -9.64 -15.00 12.74
CA LEU A 27 -10.87 -14.66 13.46
C LEU A 27 -12.11 -15.31 12.81
N ARG A 28 -12.13 -15.42 11.48
CA ARG A 28 -13.18 -16.12 10.72
C ARG A 28 -13.04 -17.65 10.77
N SER A 29 -11.84 -18.16 11.05
CA SER A 29 -11.52 -19.58 11.06
C SER A 29 -11.92 -20.25 12.37
N LYS A 30 -12.39 -21.50 12.29
CA LYS A 30 -12.61 -22.36 13.46
C LYS A 30 -11.30 -22.99 13.98
N ASN A 31 -10.24 -22.98 13.19
CA ASN A 31 -8.96 -23.61 13.49
C ASN A 31 -8.00 -22.62 14.15
N VAL A 32 -8.25 -22.31 15.42
CA VAL A 32 -7.38 -21.47 16.24
C VAL A 32 -6.35 -22.35 16.96
N PRO A 33 -5.07 -21.95 17.06
CA PRO A 33 -4.10 -22.68 17.85
C PRO A 33 -4.60 -22.85 19.29
N LYS A 34 -4.55 -24.07 19.84
CA LYS A 34 -5.06 -24.40 21.19
C LYS A 34 -4.52 -23.46 22.29
N LYS A 35 -3.29 -22.97 22.13
CA LYS A 35 -2.63 -22.01 23.04
C LYS A 35 -3.27 -20.61 23.07
N LEU A 36 -4.18 -20.28 22.16
CA LEU A 36 -4.85 -18.98 22.02
C LEU A 36 -6.37 -19.07 22.21
N SER A 37 -6.89 -20.27 22.51
CA SER A 37 -8.32 -20.54 22.72
C SER A 37 -8.60 -20.84 24.18
N GLY A 38 -9.70 -20.32 24.72
CA GLY A 38 -10.19 -20.67 26.08
C GLY A 38 -9.33 -20.08 27.21
N LEU A 39 -8.74 -18.90 27.00
CA LEU A 39 -7.95 -18.18 28.00
C LEU A 39 -8.86 -17.33 28.88
N LYS A 40 -8.46 -17.13 30.14
CA LYS A 40 -9.06 -16.13 31.02
C LYS A 40 -8.55 -14.74 30.67
N ASP A 41 -9.34 -13.69 30.92
CA ASP A 41 -9.00 -12.32 30.54
C ASP A 41 -7.66 -11.84 31.13
N THR A 42 -7.34 -12.21 32.37
CA THR A 42 -6.05 -11.89 33.01
C THR A 42 -4.86 -12.50 32.28
N ASP A 43 -4.99 -13.77 31.88
CA ASP A 43 -3.94 -14.51 31.19
C ASP A 43 -3.74 -13.95 29.77
N VAL A 44 -4.82 -13.46 29.14
CA VAL A 44 -4.77 -12.80 27.84
C VAL A 44 -3.95 -11.52 27.90
N ASP A 45 -4.14 -10.70 28.94
CA ASP A 45 -3.40 -9.45 29.11
C ASP A 45 -1.89 -9.68 29.28
N ASP A 46 -1.50 -10.65 30.11
CA ASP A 46 -0.10 -11.03 30.32
C ASP A 46 0.54 -11.58 29.04
N MET A 47 -0.20 -12.40 28.28
CA MET A 47 0.24 -12.89 26.97
C MET A 47 0.40 -11.76 25.95
N ILE A 48 -0.51 -10.79 25.90
CA ILE A 48 -0.37 -9.62 25.02
C ILE A 48 0.87 -8.82 25.42
N LEU A 49 1.08 -8.56 26.71
CA LEU A 49 2.21 -7.80 27.21
C LEU A 49 3.54 -8.46 26.88
N SER A 50 3.68 -9.77 27.14
CA SER A 50 4.88 -10.54 26.79
C SER A 50 5.17 -10.51 25.29
N TYR A 51 4.18 -10.77 24.43
CA TYR A 51 4.38 -10.73 22.98
C TYR A 51 4.75 -9.33 22.46
N LYS A 52 4.16 -8.27 23.04
CA LYS A 52 4.51 -6.88 22.70
C LYS A 52 5.91 -6.53 23.17
N ARG A 53 6.32 -6.94 24.38
CA ARG A 53 7.67 -6.73 24.92
C ARG A 53 8.73 -7.40 24.04
N ASP A 54 8.56 -8.69 23.73
CA ASP A 54 9.46 -9.44 22.86
C ASP A 54 9.64 -8.81 21.48
N GLU A 55 8.53 -8.37 20.87
CA GLU A 55 8.59 -7.75 19.55
C GLU A 55 9.17 -6.33 19.64
N PHE A 56 8.87 -5.59 20.72
CA PHE A 56 9.48 -4.28 20.98
C PHE A 56 11.00 -4.37 21.08
N GLU A 57 11.55 -5.30 21.86
CA GLU A 57 13.00 -5.45 21.98
C GLU A 57 13.67 -5.78 20.65
N LYS A 58 13.04 -6.66 19.86
CA LYS A 58 13.52 -7.00 18.50
C LYS A 58 13.50 -5.79 17.58
N LYS A 59 12.43 -5.00 17.57
CA LYS A 59 12.31 -3.79 16.75
C LYS A 59 13.25 -2.69 17.23
N TRP A 60 13.40 -2.51 18.53
CA TRP A 60 14.34 -1.57 19.13
C TRP A 60 15.78 -1.89 18.73
N HIS A 61 16.22 -3.15 18.93
CA HIS A 61 17.55 -3.61 18.52
C HIS A 61 17.77 -3.47 17.01
N SER A 62 16.77 -3.87 16.21
CA SER A 62 16.84 -3.71 14.75
C SER A 62 16.93 -2.25 14.33
N GLY A 63 16.17 -1.35 14.97
CA GLY A 63 16.23 0.09 14.72
C GLY A 63 17.59 0.66 15.06
N ASN A 64 18.15 0.29 16.21
CA ASN A 64 19.48 0.70 16.63
C ASN A 64 20.56 0.23 15.63
N ARG A 65 20.47 -1.02 15.16
CA ARG A 65 21.37 -1.56 14.14
C ARG A 65 21.24 -0.83 12.81
N LYS A 66 20.02 -0.51 12.37
CA LYS A 66 19.78 0.28 11.15
C LYS A 66 20.42 1.67 11.27
N LEU A 67 20.16 2.39 12.36
CA LEU A 67 20.75 3.72 12.58
C LEU A 67 22.27 3.67 12.70
N THR A 68 22.82 2.62 13.30
CA THR A 68 24.27 2.40 13.35
C THR A 68 24.89 2.36 11.96
N LYS A 69 24.28 1.58 11.05
CA LYS A 69 24.73 1.49 9.66
C LYS A 69 24.54 2.81 8.91
N SER A 70 23.40 3.46 9.07
CA SER A 70 23.10 4.73 8.39
C SER A 70 24.04 5.86 8.84
N LEU A 71 24.43 5.89 10.11
CA LEU A 71 25.37 6.88 10.65
C LEU A 71 26.83 6.57 10.28
N ALA A 72 27.20 5.31 10.04
CA ALA A 72 28.57 4.94 9.67
C ALA A 72 29.05 5.59 8.35
N VAL A 73 28.13 6.04 7.50
CA VAL A 73 28.44 6.74 6.24
C VAL A 73 29.04 8.14 6.49
N TYR A 74 28.70 8.77 7.62
CA TYR A 74 29.19 10.09 7.98
C TYR A 74 30.47 9.93 8.79
N LYS A 75 31.59 10.47 8.29
CA LYS A 75 32.94 10.31 8.87
C LYS A 75 33.42 11.49 9.71
N ASP A 76 32.62 12.55 9.83
CA ASP A 76 32.96 13.74 10.62
C ASP A 76 32.79 13.43 12.11
N ASP A 77 33.70 12.61 12.66
CA ASP A 77 33.66 12.13 14.05
C ASP A 77 33.81 13.29 15.06
N ASP A 78 34.54 14.35 14.71
CA ASP A 78 34.70 15.55 15.55
C ASP A 78 33.38 16.32 15.74
N MET A 79 32.42 16.16 14.83
CA MET A 79 31.10 16.77 14.89
C MET A 79 30.05 15.88 15.57
N ILE A 80 30.38 14.61 15.87
CA ILE A 80 29.46 13.64 16.48
C ILE A 80 29.98 13.24 17.86
N VAL A 81 29.45 13.90 18.91
CA VAL A 81 29.90 13.73 20.30
C VAL A 81 29.84 12.28 20.79
N ASP A 82 28.69 11.63 20.64
CA ASP A 82 28.56 10.19 20.89
C ASP A 82 27.49 9.58 19.97
N ARG A 83 27.93 8.72 19.05
CA ARG A 83 27.07 7.99 18.12
C ARG A 83 26.07 7.10 18.86
N THR A 84 26.42 6.58 20.03
CA THR A 84 25.56 5.70 20.82
C THR A 84 24.39 6.48 21.43
N LEU A 85 24.69 7.56 22.16
CA LEU A 85 23.69 8.45 22.77
C LEU A 85 22.81 9.11 21.71
N LEU A 86 23.39 9.54 20.58
CA LEU A 86 22.65 10.15 19.47
C LEU A 86 21.61 9.19 18.87
N ARG A 87 21.93 7.90 18.72
CA ARG A 87 21.00 6.89 18.22
C ARG A 87 19.89 6.61 19.22
N VAL A 88 20.25 6.43 20.50
CA VAL A 88 19.29 6.12 21.56
C VAL A 88 18.32 7.28 21.77
N SER A 89 18.81 8.52 21.76
CA SER A 89 17.96 9.71 21.84
C SER A 89 17.02 9.81 20.64
N LYS A 90 17.52 9.55 19.42
CA LYS A 90 16.67 9.53 18.23
C LYS A 90 15.60 8.44 18.30
N LEU A 91 15.95 7.21 18.69
CA LEU A 91 14.99 6.11 18.84
C LEU A 91 13.94 6.41 19.90
N THR A 92 14.34 6.98 21.03
CA THR A 92 13.43 7.42 22.09
C THR A 92 12.47 8.48 21.57
N LYS A 93 12.95 9.42 20.74
CA LYS A 93 12.08 10.41 20.09
C LYS A 93 11.06 9.78 19.14
N LEU A 94 11.47 8.80 18.33
CA LEU A 94 10.56 8.08 17.43
C LEU A 94 9.51 7.29 18.21
N LEU A 95 9.90 6.66 19.32
CA LEU A 95 8.97 5.98 20.22
C LEU A 95 7.95 6.97 20.81
N LEU A 96 8.40 8.11 21.34
CA LEU A 96 7.51 9.15 21.86
C LEU A 96 6.54 9.71 20.82
N ASN A 97 6.97 9.81 19.55
CA ASN A 97 6.10 10.19 18.44
C ASN A 97 5.03 9.12 18.14
N ALA A 98 5.40 7.84 18.24
CA ALA A 98 4.48 6.72 18.04
C ALA A 98 3.45 6.59 19.18
N LEU A 99 3.79 7.01 20.40
CA LEU A 99 2.89 7.00 21.56
C LEU A 99 1.88 8.16 21.53
N GLN A 100 0.68 7.93 22.09
CA GLN A 100 -0.44 8.86 22.08
C GLN A 100 -0.80 9.35 23.50
N GLY A 101 -1.22 10.61 23.61
CA GLY A 101 -1.82 11.16 24.83
C GLY A 101 -0.97 10.97 26.09
N SER A 102 -1.58 10.37 27.12
CA SER A 102 -0.96 10.09 28.43
C SER A 102 0.23 9.14 28.35
N GLN A 103 0.30 8.27 27.33
CA GLN A 103 1.40 7.30 27.16
C GLN A 103 2.77 7.96 26.93
N ARG A 104 2.79 9.25 26.57
CA ARG A 104 4.04 10.01 26.42
C ARG A 104 4.67 10.38 27.76
N LYS A 105 3.85 10.50 28.81
CA LYS A 105 4.30 10.78 30.18
C LYS A 105 4.53 9.49 30.95
N ASP A 106 3.63 8.53 30.79
CA ASP A 106 3.74 7.20 31.40
C ASP A 106 3.86 6.12 30.31
N PRO A 107 5.09 5.68 29.98
CA PRO A 107 5.31 4.73 28.90
C PRO A 107 4.70 3.35 29.23
N PRO A 108 4.03 2.69 28.26
CA PRO A 108 3.36 1.40 28.51
C PRO A 108 4.29 0.30 29.03
N ALA A 109 3.74 -0.64 29.80
CA ALA A 109 4.49 -1.75 30.44
C ALA A 109 5.18 -2.73 29.47
N TRP A 110 4.81 -2.71 28.18
CA TRP A 110 5.49 -3.48 27.14
C TRP A 110 6.78 -2.81 26.63
N VAL A 111 7.02 -1.54 26.96
CA VAL A 111 8.29 -0.85 26.68
C VAL A 111 9.34 -1.36 27.67
N SER A 112 10.55 -1.63 27.20
CA SER A 112 11.67 -2.08 28.05
C SER A 112 11.95 -1.10 29.18
N ASP A 113 12.23 -1.60 30.38
CA ASP A 113 12.46 -0.79 31.58
C ASP A 113 13.58 0.23 31.38
N LYS A 114 14.66 -0.14 30.70
CA LYS A 114 15.75 0.77 30.32
C LYS A 114 15.26 2.00 29.54
N VAL A 115 14.30 1.81 28.64
CA VAL A 115 13.75 2.90 27.82
C VAL A 115 12.72 3.71 28.63
N ARG A 116 11.96 3.05 29.51
CA ARG A 116 11.05 3.73 30.44
C ARG A 116 11.81 4.66 31.38
N ASP A 117 12.95 4.22 31.92
CA ASP A 117 13.82 5.03 32.76
C ASP A 117 14.35 6.26 32.04
N ILE A 118 14.72 6.13 30.76
CA ILE A 118 15.16 7.27 29.93
C ILE A 118 14.04 8.32 29.81
N ILE A 119 12.79 7.87 29.63
CA ILE A 119 11.63 8.75 29.45
C ILE A 119 11.25 9.43 30.77
N LEU A 120 11.17 8.67 31.86
CA LEU A 120 10.72 9.15 33.17
C LEU A 120 11.76 10.02 33.87
N ASN A 121 13.01 9.57 33.92
CA ASN A 121 14.08 10.25 34.65
C ASN A 121 14.79 11.31 33.81
N GLN A 122 14.38 11.50 32.56
CA GLN A 122 15.01 12.45 31.61
C GLN A 122 16.54 12.36 31.59
N THR A 123 17.06 11.14 31.54
CA THR A 123 18.51 10.86 31.50
C THR A 123 19.20 11.51 30.29
N GLU A 124 20.53 11.44 30.19
CA GLU A 124 21.34 11.99 29.09
C GLU A 124 20.91 11.51 27.69
N CYS A 125 20.31 10.32 27.61
CA CYS A 125 19.74 9.74 26.39
C CYS A 125 18.39 10.35 25.97
N HIS A 126 17.75 11.19 26.79
CA HIS A 126 16.46 11.77 26.46
C HIS A 126 16.63 12.86 25.38
N PRO A 127 15.72 12.97 24.39
CA PRO A 127 15.91 13.90 23.27
C PRO A 127 16.09 15.36 23.68
N SER A 128 15.42 15.84 24.73
CA SER A 128 15.53 17.24 25.16
C SER A 128 16.79 17.53 25.97
N THR A 129 17.35 16.53 26.64
CA THR A 129 18.56 16.68 27.48
C THR A 129 19.81 16.45 26.64
N PHE A 130 19.78 15.50 25.71
CA PHE A 130 20.87 15.23 24.78
C PHE A 130 21.35 16.50 24.07
N PHE A 131 20.45 17.28 23.45
CA PHE A 131 20.85 18.48 22.72
C PHE A 131 21.36 19.62 23.63
N LYS A 132 20.95 19.65 24.91
CA LYS A 132 21.40 20.65 25.90
C LYS A 132 22.71 20.30 26.61
N SER A 133 23.22 19.09 26.39
CA SER A 133 24.41 18.57 27.09
C SER A 133 25.50 18.16 26.11
N HIS A 134 25.11 17.60 24.96
CA HIS A 134 26.02 17.02 23.98
C HIS A 134 25.96 17.75 22.63
N ALA A 135 25.09 18.74 22.42
CA ALA A 135 24.99 19.46 21.16
C ALA A 135 24.72 20.97 21.34
N ASP A 136 25.39 21.57 22.32
CA ASP A 136 25.31 23.01 22.60
C ASP A 136 25.92 23.86 21.47
N ASP A 137 26.92 23.31 20.78
CA ASP A 137 27.54 23.97 19.63
C ASP A 137 26.56 24.02 18.44
N LYS A 138 26.39 25.23 17.89
CA LYS A 138 25.53 25.49 16.73
C LYS A 138 25.89 24.61 15.54
N ASP A 139 27.18 24.38 15.30
CA ASP A 139 27.68 23.60 14.16
C ASP A 139 27.37 22.10 14.32
N LYS A 140 27.52 21.56 15.55
CA LYS A 140 27.14 20.17 15.86
C LYS A 140 25.64 19.97 15.68
N SER A 141 24.83 20.89 16.17
CA SER A 141 23.37 20.85 16.04
C SER A 141 22.91 20.96 14.57
N ALA A 142 23.56 21.82 13.78
CA ALA A 142 23.33 21.96 12.34
C ALA A 142 23.72 20.67 11.58
N PHE A 143 24.87 20.07 11.91
CA PHE A 143 25.32 18.82 11.31
C PHE A 143 24.36 17.66 11.61
N VAL A 144 23.96 17.48 12.87
CA VAL A 144 22.99 16.45 13.27
C VAL A 144 21.67 16.65 12.53
N SER A 145 21.23 17.90 12.37
CA SER A 145 20.03 18.23 11.59
C SER A 145 20.19 17.88 10.11
N LYS A 146 21.35 18.13 9.51
CA LYS A 146 21.66 17.73 8.12
C LYS A 146 21.60 16.21 7.95
N VAL A 147 22.18 15.45 8.88
CA VAL A 147 22.18 13.98 8.88
C VAL A 147 20.75 13.44 8.95
N TRP A 148 19.92 13.94 9.88
CA TRP A 148 18.52 13.49 10.00
C TRP A 148 17.64 13.88 8.82
N ASN A 149 18.02 14.94 8.10
CA ASN A 149 17.29 15.41 6.94
C ASN A 149 17.66 14.72 5.62
N ALA A 150 18.69 13.87 5.61
CA ALA A 150 19.04 13.09 4.44
C ALA A 150 17.89 12.16 4.00
N LYS A 151 17.64 12.05 2.69
CA LYS A 151 16.51 11.29 2.13
C LYS A 151 16.52 9.81 2.55
N THR A 152 17.69 9.18 2.51
CA THR A 152 17.89 7.79 2.95
C THR A 152 17.59 7.64 4.43
N MET A 153 18.08 8.57 5.25
CA MET A 153 17.84 8.59 6.68
C MET A 153 16.35 8.74 7.00
N LYS A 154 15.64 9.68 6.37
CA LYS A 154 14.20 9.87 6.55
C LYS A 154 13.39 8.60 6.28
N LYS A 155 13.70 7.87 5.20
CA LYS A 155 13.06 6.57 4.91
C LYS A 155 13.31 5.57 6.05
N THR A 156 14.55 5.42 6.49
CA THR A 156 14.88 4.50 7.59
C THR A 156 14.20 4.89 8.91
N LEU A 157 14.10 6.19 9.22
CA LEU A 157 13.40 6.69 10.40
C LEU A 157 11.89 6.41 10.32
N ALA A 158 11.28 6.61 9.15
CA ALA A 158 9.86 6.32 8.94
C ALA A 158 9.54 4.82 9.10
N GLU A 159 10.39 3.93 8.59
CA GLU A 159 10.24 2.48 8.81
C GLU A 159 10.31 2.10 10.29
N ILE A 160 11.26 2.69 11.03
CA ILE A 160 11.44 2.43 12.46
C ILE A 160 10.22 2.94 13.23
N GLU A 161 9.79 4.18 12.97
CA GLU A 161 8.61 4.77 13.60
C GLU A 161 7.35 3.95 13.32
N TRP A 162 7.17 3.50 12.08
CA TRP A 162 6.07 2.61 11.72
C TRP A 162 6.11 1.29 12.50
N SER A 163 7.30 0.70 12.68
CA SER A 163 7.42 -0.54 13.45
C SER A 163 6.98 -0.39 14.91
N PHE A 164 7.19 0.79 15.53
CA PHE A 164 6.69 1.08 16.88
C PHE A 164 5.17 1.28 16.90
N ARG A 165 4.60 1.95 15.89
CA ARG A 165 3.14 2.11 15.73
C ARG A 165 2.46 0.77 15.53
N MET A 166 3.09 -0.13 14.78
CA MET A 166 2.63 -1.51 14.61
C MET A 166 2.56 -2.28 15.93
N ILE A 167 3.45 -2.05 16.89
CA ILE A 167 3.40 -2.70 18.21
C ILE A 167 2.28 -2.12 19.08
N ARG A 168 2.01 -0.81 18.97
CA ARG A 168 0.97 -0.09 19.72
C ARG A 168 -0.41 -0.74 19.55
N GLY A 169 -0.85 -0.96 18.32
CA GLY A 169 -2.07 -1.72 17.99
C GLY A 169 -3.18 -0.94 17.29
N ASN A 170 -3.56 0.21 17.84
CA ASN A 170 -4.65 1.06 17.37
C ASN A 170 -4.20 2.01 16.24
N ILE A 171 -3.78 1.49 15.10
CA ILE A 171 -3.30 2.31 13.98
C ILE A 171 -4.47 2.97 13.28
N THR A 172 -4.47 4.30 13.16
CA THR A 172 -5.56 5.01 12.48
C THR A 172 -5.37 5.00 10.95
N ILE A 173 -6.47 5.19 10.21
CA ILE A 173 -6.45 5.27 8.74
C ILE A 173 -5.52 6.40 8.27
N ILE A 174 -5.54 7.54 8.96
CA ILE A 174 -4.67 8.70 8.69
C ILE A 174 -3.19 8.30 8.81
N GLU A 175 -2.86 7.52 9.85
CA GLU A 175 -1.49 7.04 10.06
C GLU A 175 -1.02 6.08 8.97
N ARG A 176 -1.92 5.19 8.51
CA ARG A 176 -1.67 4.25 7.41
C ARG A 176 -1.45 4.98 6.09
N ARG A 177 -2.32 5.94 5.75
CA ARG A 177 -2.18 6.77 4.54
C ARG A 177 -0.90 7.59 4.56
N LYS A 178 -0.54 8.17 5.71
CA LYS A 178 0.74 8.90 5.88
C LYS A 178 1.94 7.99 5.61
N HIS A 179 1.95 6.79 6.19
CA HIS A 179 3.04 5.85 5.97
C HIS A 179 3.16 5.41 4.50
N ALA A 180 2.03 5.13 3.83
CA ALA A 180 2.02 4.80 2.41
C ALA A 180 2.60 5.92 1.54
N ARG A 181 2.22 7.18 1.82
CA ARG A 181 2.79 8.37 1.18
C ARG A 181 4.29 8.50 1.41
N ASP A 182 4.76 8.29 2.65
CA ASP A 182 6.18 8.39 3.00
C ASP A 182 7.03 7.29 2.34
N MET A 183 6.44 6.12 2.08
CA MET A 183 7.09 4.98 1.41
C MET A 183 6.92 4.95 -0.11
N GLY A 184 6.02 5.76 -0.67
CA GLY A 184 5.72 5.79 -2.10
C GLY A 184 4.91 4.56 -2.57
N THR A 185 4.09 3.98 -1.70
CA THR A 185 3.15 2.90 -2.04
C THR A 185 1.86 3.51 -2.60
N SER A 186 1.27 2.92 -3.64
CA SER A 186 0.06 3.46 -4.29
C SER A 186 -1.16 3.40 -3.38
N GLU A 187 -2.05 4.38 -3.53
CA GLU A 187 -3.24 4.56 -2.70
C GLU A 187 -4.30 3.44 -2.92
N SER A 188 -4.24 2.77 -4.07
CA SER A 188 -5.08 1.62 -4.45
C SER A 188 -4.93 0.41 -3.53
N ASP A 189 -3.74 0.20 -2.94
CA ASP A 189 -3.47 -0.93 -2.04
C ASP A 189 -4.09 -0.71 -0.63
N ILE A 190 -4.52 0.52 -0.33
CA ILE A 190 -5.07 0.89 1.00
C ILE A 190 -6.58 0.62 1.06
N HIS A 191 -7.29 0.78 -0.07
CA HIS A 191 -8.74 0.60 -0.16
C HIS A 191 -9.15 -0.89 -0.12
N SER A 192 -8.40 -1.76 -0.79
CA SER A 192 -8.70 -3.20 -0.88
C SER A 192 -8.73 -3.94 0.48
N GLU A 193 -8.07 -3.41 1.52
CA GLU A 193 -8.10 -3.99 2.87
C GLU A 193 -9.12 -3.36 3.84
N SER A 194 -9.75 -2.24 3.45
CA SER A 194 -10.58 -1.40 4.34
C SER A 194 -12.09 -1.49 4.05
N GLU A 195 -12.51 -1.93 2.86
CA GLU A 195 -13.91 -1.89 2.42
C GLU A 195 -14.84 -2.98 3.01
N GLU A 196 -14.37 -3.89 3.86
CA GLU A 196 -15.24 -4.91 4.50
C GLU A 196 -15.66 -4.54 5.95
N SER A 197 -15.43 -3.30 6.40
CA SER A 197 -15.84 -2.90 7.76
C SER A 197 -16.15 -1.42 7.91
N GLU A 198 -17.29 -0.96 7.38
CA GLU A 198 -17.93 0.28 7.87
C GLU A 198 -19.46 0.09 7.89
N GLU A 199 -19.98 -0.31 9.06
CA GLU A 199 -21.25 0.23 9.55
C GLU A 199 -20.88 1.36 10.52
N ASN A 200 -21.32 2.58 10.17
CA ASN A 200 -21.52 3.77 11.00
C ASN A 200 -20.34 4.26 11.87
N ASP A 201 -19.68 5.33 11.45
CA ASP A 201 -19.55 6.51 12.31
C ASP A 201 -19.36 7.79 11.50
N ASP A 202 -20.16 8.78 11.86
CA ASP A 202 -20.40 10.05 11.21
C ASP A 202 -19.39 11.06 11.74
N ASN A 203 -18.45 11.55 10.92
CA ASN A 203 -17.79 12.84 11.16
C ASN A 203 -17.03 13.36 9.92
N ASN A 204 -17.74 14.19 9.16
CA ASN A 204 -17.20 15.16 8.22
C ASN A 204 -16.29 16.18 8.92
N HIS A 205 -14.99 16.21 8.61
CA HIS A 205 -14.26 17.48 8.51
C HIS A 205 -12.96 17.36 7.71
N TYR A 206 -12.74 18.34 6.82
CA TYR A 206 -11.59 18.60 5.96
C TYR A 206 -11.35 17.72 4.72
N ASN A 207 -12.06 18.08 3.64
CA ASN A 207 -11.59 17.88 2.25
C ASN A 207 -11.74 19.21 1.47
N GLU A 208 -10.88 20.20 1.76
CA GLU A 208 -10.88 21.51 1.08
C GLU A 208 -9.65 21.75 0.19
N PHE A 209 -8.78 20.74 -0.01
CA PHE A 209 -7.55 20.93 -0.80
C PHE A 209 -7.34 19.85 -1.89
N ALA A 210 -8.41 19.49 -2.62
CA ALA A 210 -8.34 18.55 -3.73
C ALA A 210 -8.88 19.13 -5.07
N GLY A 211 -9.09 20.44 -5.14
CA GLY A 211 -9.82 21.09 -6.24
C GLY A 211 -8.97 21.78 -7.32
N MET A 212 -7.66 21.56 -7.41
CA MET A 212 -6.78 22.40 -8.25
C MET A 212 -5.94 21.67 -9.31
N VAL A 213 -6.40 20.53 -9.82
CA VAL A 213 -5.84 19.93 -11.05
C VAL A 213 -6.82 20.14 -12.21
N ALA A 214 -6.37 20.95 -13.15
CA ALA A 214 -7.10 21.38 -14.34
C ALA A 214 -7.40 20.20 -15.27
N SER A 215 -8.64 20.21 -15.75
CA SER A 215 -9.23 19.33 -16.76
C SER A 215 -8.55 19.54 -18.11
N GLY A 216 -7.98 18.47 -18.67
CA GLY A 216 -7.77 18.34 -20.12
C GLY A 216 -9.02 17.71 -20.70
N SER A 217 -9.81 18.53 -21.38
CA SER A 217 -10.98 18.15 -22.18
C SER A 217 -10.50 17.47 -23.45
N ASP A 218 -10.96 16.26 -23.73
CA ASP A 218 -11.07 15.73 -25.09
C ASP A 218 -12.34 14.87 -25.09
N ASP A 219 -13.41 15.52 -25.54
CA ASP A 219 -14.66 14.89 -25.98
C ASP A 219 -14.44 14.55 -27.46
N ASP A 220 -14.54 13.27 -27.81
CA ASP A 220 -14.87 12.83 -29.17
C ASP A 220 -15.70 11.55 -29.03
N ASP A 221 -17.02 11.74 -29.10
CA ASP A 221 -18.01 10.72 -29.41
C ASP A 221 -18.01 10.47 -30.92
N GLU A 222 -17.82 9.23 -31.38
CA GLU A 222 -18.53 8.77 -32.58
C GLU A 222 -18.64 7.23 -32.64
N ASP A 223 -19.85 6.81 -33.01
CA ASP A 223 -20.41 5.48 -32.99
C ASP A 223 -19.94 4.56 -34.14
N SER A 224 -20.00 3.25 -33.85
CA SER A 224 -20.46 2.17 -34.74
C SER A 224 -19.74 1.90 -36.08
N ALA A 225 -19.06 0.76 -36.16
CA ALA A 225 -19.43 -0.35 -37.07
C ALA A 225 -18.44 -1.53 -36.97
N GLU A 226 -19.00 -2.74 -36.96
CA GLU A 226 -18.44 -4.01 -37.44
C GLU A 226 -17.42 -3.86 -38.60
N ASP A 227 -16.34 -4.64 -38.73
CA ASP A 227 -16.38 -6.02 -39.23
C ASP A 227 -14.94 -6.62 -39.36
N SER A 228 -14.85 -7.96 -39.20
CA SER A 228 -13.93 -8.90 -39.86
C SER A 228 -12.41 -8.65 -39.94
N PHE A 229 -11.64 -9.20 -38.99
CA PHE A 229 -10.16 -9.33 -39.15
C PHE A 229 -9.63 -10.77 -39.27
N PHE A 230 -10.43 -11.84 -39.17
CA PHE A 230 -9.85 -13.20 -39.32
C PHE A 230 -10.72 -14.20 -40.07
N LYS A 231 -10.61 -14.13 -41.41
CA LYS A 231 -10.97 -15.17 -42.40
C LYS A 231 -10.35 -14.71 -43.73
N GLY A 232 -9.51 -15.41 -44.51
CA GLY A 232 -8.93 -16.75 -44.54
C GLY A 232 -8.58 -17.03 -46.02
N GLY A 233 -7.45 -17.69 -46.32
CA GLY A 233 -7.03 -18.18 -47.65
C GLY A 233 -5.64 -17.65 -48.07
N SER A 234 -4.75 -18.35 -48.76
CA SER A 234 -4.75 -19.68 -49.40
C SER A 234 -3.30 -20.09 -49.75
N ASP A 235 -3.07 -21.40 -49.89
CA ASP A 235 -2.03 -22.13 -50.64
C ASP A 235 -0.53 -21.78 -50.54
N THR A 236 0.25 -22.79 -50.14
CA THR A 236 1.44 -23.23 -50.89
C THR A 236 1.79 -24.67 -50.48
N ASP A 237 1.77 -25.57 -51.47
CA ASP A 237 2.42 -26.87 -51.43
C ASP A 237 3.94 -26.71 -51.26
N GLN A 238 4.59 -27.52 -50.41
CA GLN A 238 5.71 -28.41 -50.79
C GLN A 238 6.48 -29.00 -49.59
N GLU A 239 6.71 -30.31 -49.73
CA GLU A 239 7.85 -31.13 -49.28
C GLU A 239 7.88 -31.78 -47.88
N ASP A 240 7.63 -33.09 -47.91
CA ASP A 240 7.92 -34.08 -46.88
C ASP A 240 9.43 -34.17 -46.56
N GLN A 241 9.84 -33.72 -45.38
CA GLN A 241 11.13 -34.10 -44.81
C GLN A 241 10.95 -35.25 -43.81
N LYS A 242 11.36 -36.44 -44.26
CA LYS A 242 11.43 -37.68 -43.49
C LYS A 242 12.60 -37.62 -42.50
N TYR A 243 12.31 -37.33 -41.23
CA TYR A 243 13.30 -37.44 -40.16
C TYR A 243 13.42 -38.90 -39.68
N ASN A 244 14.63 -39.46 -39.78
CA ASN A 244 15.00 -40.77 -39.23
C ASN A 244 15.09 -40.69 -37.70
N LEU A 245 14.03 -41.09 -36.99
CA LEU A 245 14.06 -41.32 -35.55
C LEU A 245 14.60 -42.73 -35.27
N PRO A 246 15.57 -42.91 -34.35
CA PRO A 246 16.07 -44.23 -34.01
C PRO A 246 14.97 -45.09 -33.35
N GLU A 247 14.84 -46.34 -33.79
CA GLU A 247 13.91 -47.31 -33.22
C GLU A 247 14.25 -47.55 -31.75
N LEU A 248 13.20 -47.58 -30.91
CA LEU A 248 13.30 -47.82 -29.48
C LEU A 248 13.88 -49.21 -29.26
N ILE A 249 15.16 -49.27 -28.86
CA ILE A 249 15.83 -50.50 -28.45
C ILE A 249 14.99 -51.15 -27.35
N GLY A 250 14.42 -52.31 -27.68
CA GLY A 250 13.69 -53.19 -26.77
C GLY A 250 14.59 -53.63 -25.63
N GLY A 251 14.58 -52.86 -24.55
CA GLY A 251 15.18 -53.20 -23.27
C GLY A 251 14.38 -54.30 -22.59
N TYR A 252 14.78 -55.53 -22.88
CA TYR A 252 14.41 -56.75 -22.17
C TYR A 252 14.81 -56.61 -20.68
N ALA A 253 13.87 -56.21 -19.83
CA ALA A 253 14.02 -56.33 -18.39
C ALA A 253 13.58 -57.73 -17.97
N SER A 254 14.50 -58.68 -18.09
CA SER A 254 14.44 -59.94 -17.36
C SER A 254 14.64 -59.61 -15.88
N LEU A 255 13.57 -59.60 -15.10
CA LEU A 255 13.66 -59.66 -13.64
C LEU A 255 12.85 -60.86 -13.16
N SER A 256 13.63 -61.80 -12.67
CA SER A 256 13.29 -62.98 -11.89
C SER A 256 12.38 -62.69 -10.70
N GLU A 257 11.47 -63.64 -10.46
CA GLU A 257 11.02 -64.15 -9.15
C GLU A 257 10.40 -63.17 -8.13
N ASP A 258 9.12 -63.46 -7.83
CA ASP A 258 8.37 -63.18 -6.60
C ASP A 258 8.09 -61.73 -6.19
N GLU A 259 6.84 -61.30 -6.42
CA GLU A 259 5.94 -60.71 -5.41
C GLU A 259 4.70 -60.15 -6.12
N GLU A 260 3.51 -60.67 -5.77
CA GLU A 260 2.24 -60.07 -6.17
C GLU A 260 2.02 -58.72 -5.47
N PRO A 261 1.62 -57.68 -6.20
CA PRO A 261 0.69 -56.71 -5.65
C PRO A 261 -0.65 -56.82 -6.39
N GLU A 262 -1.71 -57.10 -5.62
CA GLU A 262 -3.10 -57.01 -6.08
C GLU A 262 -3.36 -55.63 -6.70
N ASN A 263 -3.36 -55.58 -8.03
CA ASN A 263 -3.68 -54.39 -8.78
C ASN A 263 -5.20 -54.34 -8.98
N SER A 264 -5.89 -53.61 -8.10
CA SER A 264 -7.31 -53.29 -8.24
C SER A 264 -7.53 -52.57 -9.59
N LYS A 265 -7.98 -53.31 -10.60
CA LYS A 265 -8.28 -52.78 -11.94
C LYS A 265 -9.39 -51.73 -11.83
N THR A 266 -9.02 -50.45 -11.78
CA THR A 266 -9.99 -49.35 -11.83
C THR A 266 -10.76 -49.45 -13.15
N GLU A 267 -12.07 -49.65 -13.08
CA GLU A 267 -12.93 -49.71 -14.25
C GLU A 267 -12.79 -48.43 -15.09
N LYS A 268 -12.50 -48.61 -16.39
CA LYS A 268 -12.36 -47.48 -17.33
C LYS A 268 -13.72 -46.80 -17.48
N LYS A 269 -13.89 -45.64 -16.84
CA LYS A 269 -15.09 -44.81 -17.04
C LYS A 269 -15.14 -44.34 -18.49
N ASN A 270 -16.23 -44.67 -19.19
CA ASN A 270 -16.48 -44.21 -20.55
C ASN A 270 -16.33 -42.68 -20.64
N ARG A 271 -15.44 -42.23 -21.52
CA ARG A 271 -15.19 -40.81 -21.74
C ARG A 271 -16.50 -40.16 -22.20
N ARG A 272 -16.93 -39.13 -21.47
CA ARG A 272 -18.13 -38.34 -21.83
C ARG A 272 -18.01 -37.85 -23.29
N GLY A 273 -19.08 -38.02 -24.07
CA GLY A 273 -19.14 -37.63 -25.48
C GLY A 273 -18.91 -36.13 -25.73
N GLN A 274 -18.55 -35.79 -26.97
CA GLN A 274 -18.11 -34.44 -27.36
C GLN A 274 -19.11 -33.34 -27.01
N ARG A 275 -20.41 -33.56 -27.25
CA ARG A 275 -21.47 -32.59 -26.91
C ARG A 275 -21.52 -32.24 -25.43
N ALA A 276 -21.33 -33.23 -24.56
CA ALA A 276 -21.33 -33.01 -23.12
C ALA A 276 -20.04 -32.31 -22.65
N ARG A 277 -18.91 -32.56 -23.31
CA ARG A 277 -17.67 -31.80 -23.07
C ARG A 277 -17.83 -30.33 -23.46
N GLN A 278 -18.40 -30.06 -24.64
CA GLN A 278 -18.73 -28.69 -25.08
C GLN A 278 -19.67 -27.99 -24.11
N ARG A 279 -20.70 -28.68 -23.59
CA ARG A 279 -21.62 -28.10 -22.59
C ARG A 279 -20.91 -27.79 -21.27
N ILE A 280 -20.01 -28.65 -20.79
CA ILE A 280 -19.20 -28.37 -19.59
C ILE A 280 -18.29 -27.16 -19.84
N TRP A 281 -17.65 -27.09 -21.01
CA TRP A 281 -16.79 -25.98 -21.36
C TRP A 281 -17.57 -24.66 -21.44
N LYS A 282 -18.72 -24.63 -22.13
CA LYS A 282 -19.61 -23.46 -22.17
C LYS A 282 -20.11 -23.03 -20.79
N LYS A 283 -20.44 -23.98 -19.89
CA LYS A 283 -20.84 -23.66 -18.51
C LYS A 283 -19.69 -23.14 -17.65
N LYS A 284 -18.45 -23.58 -17.94
CA LYS A 284 -17.25 -23.21 -17.19
C LYS A 284 -16.57 -21.95 -17.69
N PHE A 285 -16.65 -21.65 -18.98
CA PHE A 285 -15.86 -20.61 -19.65
C PHE A 285 -16.65 -19.80 -20.68
N GLY A 286 -17.89 -20.19 -20.99
CA GLY A 286 -18.73 -19.42 -21.89
C GLY A 286 -19.20 -18.11 -21.25
N SER A 287 -19.75 -17.23 -22.09
CA SER A 287 -20.40 -15.98 -21.65
C SER A 287 -21.50 -16.20 -20.61
N GLU A 288 -22.09 -17.40 -20.61
CA GLU A 288 -23.14 -17.78 -19.68
C GLU A 288 -22.63 -18.30 -18.33
N ALA A 289 -21.31 -18.49 -18.18
CA ALA A 289 -20.73 -19.01 -16.95
C ALA A 289 -20.97 -18.05 -15.78
N LYS A 290 -21.25 -18.61 -14.59
CA LYS A 290 -21.64 -17.82 -13.42
C LYS A 290 -20.64 -16.71 -13.06
N HIS A 291 -19.35 -17.01 -13.13
CA HIS A 291 -18.28 -16.04 -12.82
C HIS A 291 -18.20 -14.93 -13.88
N VAL A 292 -18.37 -15.24 -15.17
CA VAL A 292 -18.41 -14.23 -16.25
C VAL A 292 -19.63 -13.33 -16.13
N LYS A 293 -20.81 -13.90 -15.85
CA LYS A 293 -22.03 -13.12 -15.58
C LYS A 293 -21.89 -12.23 -14.35
N SER A 294 -21.38 -12.79 -13.25
CA SER A 294 -21.15 -12.05 -12.01
C SER A 294 -20.16 -10.91 -12.19
N GLN A 295 -19.08 -11.12 -12.96
CA GLN A 295 -18.10 -10.08 -13.26
C GLN A 295 -18.72 -8.93 -14.06
N ARG A 296 -19.50 -9.25 -15.12
CA ARG A 296 -20.20 -8.23 -15.91
C ARG A 296 -21.22 -7.45 -15.09
N GLU A 297 -21.92 -8.11 -14.16
CA GLU A 297 -22.87 -7.46 -13.28
C GLU A 297 -22.18 -6.53 -12.29
N GLN A 298 -21.04 -6.94 -11.73
CA GLN A 298 -20.19 -6.08 -10.89
C GLN A 298 -19.70 -4.85 -11.66
N GLU A 299 -19.07 -5.03 -12.83
CA GLU A 299 -18.61 -3.93 -13.67
C GLU A 299 -19.75 -2.98 -14.07
N ALA A 300 -20.94 -3.51 -14.35
CA ALA A 300 -22.12 -2.69 -14.64
C ALA A 300 -22.61 -1.92 -13.39
N SER A 301 -22.59 -2.54 -12.22
CA SER A 301 -22.98 -1.89 -10.96
C SER A 301 -21.99 -0.78 -10.55
N GLU A 302 -20.69 -1.01 -10.70
CA GLU A 302 -19.64 -0.02 -10.46
C GLU A 302 -19.79 1.17 -11.42
N ARG A 303 -20.09 0.91 -12.70
CA ARG A 303 -20.37 1.96 -13.68
C ARG A 303 -21.56 2.82 -13.28
N ARG A 304 -22.66 2.21 -12.82
CA ARG A 304 -23.85 2.93 -12.35
C ARG A 304 -23.55 3.74 -11.10
N GLN A 305 -22.82 3.18 -10.14
CA GLN A 305 -22.40 3.91 -8.93
C GLN A 305 -21.55 5.13 -9.27
N ARG A 306 -20.58 4.97 -10.19
CA ARG A 306 -19.75 6.09 -10.66
C ARG A 306 -20.56 7.19 -11.35
N GLN A 307 -21.57 6.82 -12.13
CA GLN A 307 -22.49 7.77 -12.76
C GLN A 307 -23.30 8.54 -11.71
N LEU A 308 -23.88 7.85 -10.73
CA LEU A 308 -24.65 8.49 -9.65
C LEU A 308 -23.77 9.43 -8.80
N GLU A 309 -22.54 9.03 -8.47
CA GLU A 309 -21.60 9.89 -7.74
C GLU A 309 -21.23 11.15 -8.55
N TYR A 310 -21.06 11.00 -9.86
CA TYR A 310 -20.82 12.13 -10.76
C TYR A 310 -22.01 13.07 -10.82
N GLU A 311 -23.23 12.54 -10.98
CA GLU A 311 -24.47 13.31 -10.98
C GLU A 311 -24.66 14.06 -9.65
N GLU A 312 -24.39 13.41 -8.51
CA GLU A 312 -24.46 14.04 -7.20
C GLU A 312 -23.43 15.17 -7.06
N ARG A 313 -22.21 14.96 -7.55
CA ARG A 313 -21.15 15.97 -7.57
C ARG A 313 -21.55 17.17 -8.43
N CYS A 314 -22.16 16.93 -9.59
CA CYS A 314 -22.71 17.98 -10.46
C CYS A 314 -23.84 18.73 -9.77
N ARG A 315 -24.80 18.03 -9.15
CA ARG A 315 -25.90 18.65 -8.39
C ARG A 315 -25.39 19.54 -7.25
N LYS A 316 -24.38 19.07 -6.51
CA LYS A 316 -23.78 19.85 -5.42
C LYS A 316 -23.04 21.10 -5.92
N ARG A 317 -22.37 21.01 -7.07
CA ARG A 317 -21.74 22.18 -7.71
C ARG A 317 -22.80 23.18 -8.18
N GLU A 318 -23.88 22.70 -8.77
CA GLU A 318 -24.99 23.55 -9.23
C GLU A 318 -25.70 24.25 -8.06
N GLN A 319 -25.99 23.53 -6.97
CA GLN A 319 -26.55 24.11 -5.75
C GLN A 319 -25.63 25.20 -5.17
N LYS A 320 -24.34 24.92 -5.06
CA LYS A 320 -23.35 25.89 -4.56
C LYS A 320 -23.23 27.12 -5.48
N ALA A 321 -23.30 26.92 -6.79
CA ALA A 321 -23.31 28.02 -7.75
C ALA A 321 -24.57 28.89 -7.60
N ARG A 322 -25.75 28.27 -7.43
CA ARG A 322 -27.01 28.98 -7.20
C ARG A 322 -27.00 29.75 -5.87
N GLU A 323 -26.55 29.14 -4.78
CA GLU A 323 -26.41 29.81 -3.48
C GLU A 323 -25.43 30.99 -3.56
N GLU A 324 -24.36 30.85 -4.34
CA GLU A 324 -23.41 31.94 -4.57
C GLU A 324 -24.01 33.06 -5.42
N GLU A 325 -24.81 32.75 -6.44
CA GLU A 325 -25.56 33.74 -7.21
C GLU A 325 -26.58 34.49 -6.35
N GLU A 326 -27.33 33.79 -5.50
CA GLU A 326 -28.26 34.40 -4.54
C GLU A 326 -27.52 35.29 -3.54
N ARG A 327 -26.40 34.81 -2.98
CA ARG A 327 -25.55 35.60 -2.07
C ARG A 327 -24.93 36.83 -2.75
N LYS A 328 -24.64 36.75 -4.05
CA LYS A 328 -24.18 37.91 -4.86
C LYS A 328 -25.31 38.90 -5.11
N LYS A 329 -26.55 38.43 -5.30
CA LYS A 329 -27.74 39.26 -5.56
C LYS A 329 -28.21 40.01 -4.30
N ASP A 330 -28.15 39.36 -3.15
CA ASP A 330 -28.59 39.93 -1.86
C ASP A 330 -27.56 40.85 -1.20
N ASN A 331 -26.32 40.90 -1.71
CA ASN A 331 -25.26 41.74 -1.16
C ASN A 331 -25.20 43.11 -1.86
N PRO A 332 -25.63 44.21 -1.21
CA PRO A 332 -25.62 45.55 -1.80
C PRO A 332 -24.20 46.11 -2.03
N ASN A 333 -23.16 45.44 -1.52
CA ASN A 333 -21.75 45.81 -1.67
C ASN A 333 -21.01 44.95 -2.70
N TYR A 334 -21.72 44.14 -3.50
CA TYR A 334 -21.11 43.35 -4.56
C TYR A 334 -20.69 44.24 -5.73
N ILE A 335 -19.38 44.40 -5.90
CA ILE A 335 -18.78 45.04 -7.07
C ILE A 335 -18.33 43.92 -8.02
N PRO A 336 -18.92 43.77 -9.21
CA PRO A 336 -18.41 42.83 -10.20
C PRO A 336 -16.95 43.16 -10.47
N LEU A 337 -16.07 42.19 -10.24
CA LEU A 337 -14.65 42.35 -10.52
C LEU A 337 -14.52 42.56 -12.03
N LYS A 338 -14.31 43.82 -12.46
CA LYS A 338 -14.01 44.14 -13.87
C LYS A 338 -12.94 43.18 -14.34
N GLU A 339 -13.20 42.53 -15.48
CA GLU A 339 -12.26 41.64 -16.17
C GLU A 339 -10.91 42.35 -16.31
N LYS A 340 -10.01 42.12 -15.35
CA LYS A 340 -8.63 42.50 -15.51
C LYS A 340 -8.12 41.59 -16.61
N LYS A 341 -7.84 42.17 -17.78
CA LYS A 341 -7.00 41.51 -18.78
C LYS A 341 -5.71 41.15 -18.07
N GLU A 342 -5.59 39.88 -17.69
CA GLU A 342 -4.43 39.38 -16.98
C GLU A 342 -3.22 39.61 -17.89
N ALA A 343 -2.37 40.55 -17.51
CA ALA A 343 -1.06 40.66 -18.11
C ALA A 343 -0.33 39.36 -17.79
N VAL A 344 -0.30 38.46 -18.78
CA VAL A 344 0.39 37.18 -18.73
C VAL A 344 1.80 37.43 -18.22
N HIS A 345 2.15 36.81 -17.10
CA HIS A 345 3.44 37.04 -16.45
C HIS A 345 4.57 36.72 -17.46
N PRO A 346 5.67 37.50 -17.52
CA PRO A 346 6.72 37.35 -18.53
C PRO A 346 7.29 35.94 -18.68
N SER A 347 7.34 35.18 -17.58
CA SER A 347 7.77 33.78 -17.56
C SER A 347 6.84 32.84 -18.34
N TRP A 348 5.56 33.18 -18.44
CA TRP A 348 4.55 32.38 -19.11
C TRP A 348 4.52 32.66 -20.61
N GLU A 349 4.73 33.92 -21.02
CA GLU A 349 4.98 34.28 -22.41
C GLU A 349 6.26 33.62 -22.95
N ALA A 350 7.33 33.60 -22.14
CA ALA A 350 8.58 32.94 -22.50
C ALA A 350 8.40 31.44 -22.71
N LYS A 351 7.62 30.77 -21.84
CA LYS A 351 7.32 29.33 -21.96
C LYS A 351 6.49 29.04 -23.21
N ARG A 352 5.49 29.88 -23.52
CA ARG A 352 4.68 29.71 -24.72
C ARG A 352 5.50 29.91 -26.00
N LYS A 353 6.35 30.94 -26.05
CA LYS A 353 7.29 31.16 -27.17
C LYS A 353 8.28 30.02 -27.34
N ALA A 354 8.82 29.46 -26.25
CA ALA A 354 9.72 28.31 -26.34
C ALA A 354 9.01 27.08 -26.94
N GLN A 355 7.75 26.85 -26.56
CA GLN A 355 6.95 25.76 -27.10
C GLN A 355 6.61 25.97 -28.58
N GLU A 356 6.25 27.19 -28.98
CA GLU A 356 6.03 27.57 -30.38
C GLU A 356 7.31 27.43 -31.24
N GLN A 357 8.50 27.69 -30.65
CA GLN A 357 9.77 27.46 -31.34
C GLN A 357 10.08 25.97 -31.47
N LEU A 358 9.85 25.17 -30.43
CA LEU A 358 10.04 23.72 -30.47
C LEU A 358 9.12 23.05 -31.49
N SER A 359 7.87 23.50 -31.63
CA SER A 359 6.94 22.97 -32.65
C SER A 359 7.31 23.37 -34.08
N LYS A 360 8.10 24.45 -34.27
CA LYS A 360 8.58 24.89 -35.58
C LYS A 360 9.88 24.20 -36.02
N VAL A 361 10.57 23.50 -35.11
CA VAL A 361 11.76 22.72 -35.47
C VAL A 361 11.30 21.35 -35.99
N GLU A 362 11.39 21.16 -37.30
CA GLU A 362 11.11 19.86 -37.92
C GLU A 362 12.14 18.81 -37.47
N PHE A 363 11.65 17.62 -37.12
CA PHE A 363 12.45 16.53 -36.58
C PHE A 363 13.39 15.95 -37.66
N THR A 364 14.68 16.26 -37.57
CA THR A 364 15.74 15.83 -38.52
C THR A 364 16.39 14.49 -38.14
N GLY A 365 15.78 13.70 -37.26
CA GLY A 365 16.32 12.42 -36.82
C GLY A 365 16.19 11.34 -37.90
N LYS A 366 17.33 10.79 -38.36
CA LYS A 366 17.33 9.60 -39.24
C LYS A 366 16.93 8.36 -38.43
N LYS A 367 15.87 7.68 -38.88
CA LYS A 367 15.37 6.44 -38.28
C LYS A 367 16.37 5.30 -38.53
N ILE A 368 17.04 4.84 -37.48
CA ILE A 368 17.90 3.65 -37.52
C ILE A 368 16.97 2.42 -37.55
N LYS A 369 17.06 1.62 -38.61
CA LYS A 369 16.51 0.26 -38.64
C LYS A 369 17.65 -0.70 -38.31
N PHE A 370 17.40 -1.64 -37.41
CA PHE A 370 18.33 -2.73 -37.11
C PHE A 370 17.90 -3.94 -37.95
N ASP A 371 18.87 -4.56 -38.63
CA ASP A 371 18.70 -5.79 -39.41
C ASP A 371 18.51 -7.03 -38.52
#